data_AF-A0A161SMJ5-F1
#
_entry.id   AF-A0A161SMJ5-F1
#
_cell.length_a   1.000
_cell.length_b   1.000
_cell.length_c   1.000
_cell.angle_alpha   90.00
_cell.angle_beta   90.00
_cell.angle_gamma   90.00
#
_symmetry.space_group_name_H-M   'P 1'
#
loop_
_entity.id
_entity.type
_entity.pdbx_description
1 polymer ?
#
loop_
_entity_poly.entity_id
_entity_poly.type
_entity_poly.pdbx_seq_one_letter_code
_entity_poly.pdbx_strand_id
1 'polypeptide(L)'
;MLLGHTLDDQAETVLLGLARGSGAASLAGMAPRTGRYARPLLGIRRAATRQACRDAGLVPWDDPHNADAAYARVRVRERVLPVLEAELGPGVAEALARTAEQLREDEQAFAEQIDEFIEEICEPAEAGIAVSAAVLAANPAALRQRIIRHVVASEFGVALTRRQTLEVARLVTDWHGQGPIDLPGCRASRVGGRIEFTAR
;
A
#
# COMPACT_ATOMS: atom_id res chain seq x y z
N MET A 1 14.39 -15.84 5.03
CA MET A 1 15.50 -14.86 5.02
C MET A 1 15.15 -13.72 5.95
N LEU A 2 16.09 -13.31 6.81
CA LEU A 2 15.88 -12.23 7.78
C LEU A 2 16.51 -10.94 7.28
N LEU A 3 15.84 -9.81 7.51
CA LEU A 3 16.29 -8.48 7.14
C LEU A 3 16.39 -7.60 8.39
N GLY A 4 17.47 -6.80 8.47
CA GLY A 4 17.77 -5.92 9.61
C GLY A 4 17.03 -4.58 9.59
N HIS A 5 15.82 -4.51 9.04
CA HIS A 5 15.05 -3.27 9.01
C HIS A 5 14.55 -2.88 10.41
N THR A 6 14.77 -1.63 10.79
CA THR A 6 14.43 -1.07 12.10
C THR A 6 13.19 -0.18 12.05
N LEU A 7 12.76 0.30 13.21
CA LEU A 7 11.68 1.30 13.34
C LEU A 7 12.00 2.58 12.56
N ASP A 8 13.26 3.02 12.56
CA ASP A 8 13.72 4.17 11.76
C ASP A 8 13.47 3.95 10.25
N ASP A 9 13.72 2.74 9.74
CA ASP A 9 13.48 2.43 8.33
C ASP A 9 11.96 2.44 8.00
N GLN A 10 11.09 2.14 8.97
CA GLN A 10 9.65 2.35 8.84
C GLN A 10 9.32 3.82 8.66
N ALA A 11 9.78 4.67 9.59
CA ALA A 11 9.53 6.10 9.54
C ALA A 11 10.04 6.71 8.22
N GLU A 12 11.24 6.33 7.78
CA GLU A 12 11.81 6.70 6.49
C GLU A 12 10.88 6.30 5.32
N THR A 13 10.37 5.07 5.35
CA THR A 13 9.48 4.53 4.31
C THR A 13 8.13 5.26 4.27
N VAL A 14 7.55 5.57 5.44
CA VAL A 14 6.29 6.32 5.55
C VAL A 14 6.44 7.72 4.98
N LEU A 15 7.50 8.46 5.34
CA LEU A 15 7.75 9.80 4.82
C LEU A 15 7.96 9.81 3.31
N LEU A 16 8.71 8.84 2.78
CA LEU A 16 8.88 8.68 1.33
C LEU A 16 7.56 8.29 0.64
N GLY A 17 6.67 7.56 1.32
CA GLY A 17 5.33 7.23 0.83
C GLY A 17 4.41 8.46 0.80
N LEU A 18 4.44 9.28 1.85
CA LEU A 18 3.70 10.55 1.92
C LEU A 18 4.08 11.47 0.77
N ALA A 19 5.38 11.67 0.54
CA ALA A 19 5.87 12.54 -0.52
C ALA A 19 5.45 12.11 -1.95
N ARG A 20 5.14 10.82 -2.14
CA ARG A 20 4.68 10.27 -3.42
C ARG A 20 3.16 10.31 -3.61
N GLY A 21 2.40 10.66 -2.57
CA GLY A 21 0.92 10.74 -2.65
C GLY A 21 0.23 9.38 -2.80
N SER A 22 0.87 8.29 -2.38
CA SER A 22 0.49 6.92 -2.76
C SER A 22 -0.60 6.26 -1.90
N GLY A 23 -1.40 7.05 -1.18
CA GLY A 23 -2.57 6.59 -0.41
C GLY A 23 -2.22 5.70 0.80
N ALA A 24 -3.25 5.25 1.52
CA ALA A 24 -3.12 4.50 2.78
C ALA A 24 -2.19 3.29 2.68
N ALA A 25 -2.29 2.48 1.61
CA ALA A 25 -1.45 1.31 1.40
C ALA A 25 0.06 1.64 1.36
N SER A 26 0.45 2.81 0.84
CA SER A 26 1.86 3.22 0.84
C SER A 26 2.35 3.75 2.18
N LEU A 27 1.42 4.26 2.99
CA LEU A 27 1.67 4.77 4.33
C LEU A 27 1.67 3.64 5.37
N ALA A 28 1.12 2.49 5.01
CA ALA A 28 1.17 1.26 5.76
C ALA A 28 2.61 0.68 5.86
N GLY A 29 3.66 1.39 5.42
CA GLY A 29 5.06 1.03 5.66
C GLY A 29 5.45 -0.38 5.18
N MET A 30 6.43 -1.00 5.85
CA MET A 30 6.80 -2.40 5.56
C MET A 30 6.08 -3.37 6.51
N ALA A 31 5.61 -4.51 6.00
CA ALA A 31 5.07 -5.56 6.85
C ALA A 31 6.18 -6.32 7.61
N PRO A 32 5.92 -6.88 8.80
CA PRO A 32 6.86 -7.75 9.52
C PRO A 32 7.31 -8.97 8.69
N ARG A 33 6.43 -9.49 7.84
CA ARG A 33 6.73 -10.55 6.87
C ARG A 33 6.18 -10.21 5.49
N THR A 34 6.95 -10.51 4.45
CA THR A 34 6.52 -10.41 3.05
C THR A 34 7.11 -11.59 2.29
N GLY A 35 6.26 -12.57 1.94
CA GLY A 35 6.71 -13.84 1.36
C GLY A 35 7.79 -14.50 2.24
N ARG A 36 8.98 -14.75 1.68
CA ARG A 36 10.12 -15.38 2.37
C ARG A 36 10.93 -14.44 3.28
N TYR A 37 10.63 -13.15 3.28
CA TYR A 37 11.39 -12.13 4.01
C TYR A 37 10.70 -11.81 5.33
N ALA A 38 11.46 -11.83 6.44
CA ALA A 38 10.99 -11.41 7.75
C ALA A 38 11.88 -10.29 8.31
N ARG A 39 11.26 -9.35 9.04
CA ARG A 39 11.87 -8.13 9.58
C ARG A 39 11.68 -8.09 11.10
N PRO A 40 12.44 -8.89 11.88
CA PRO A 40 12.21 -9.00 13.33
C PRO A 40 12.53 -7.71 14.11
N LEU A 41 13.32 -6.80 13.56
CA LEU A 41 13.77 -5.58 14.25
C LEU A 41 12.86 -4.36 13.99
N LEU A 42 11.72 -4.56 13.34
CA LEU A 42 10.89 -3.47 12.80
C LEU A 42 10.28 -2.54 13.86
N GLY A 43 10.14 -3.03 15.10
CA GLY A 43 9.71 -2.25 16.26
C GLY A 43 10.86 -1.70 17.12
N ILE A 44 12.11 -1.93 16.72
CA ILE A 44 13.30 -1.54 17.49
C ILE A 44 13.96 -0.33 16.84
N ARG A 45 14.35 0.67 17.63
CA ARG A 45 15.09 1.85 17.13
C ARG A 45 16.49 1.48 16.67
N ARG A 46 16.98 2.13 15.61
CA ARG A 46 18.36 1.94 15.11
C ARG A 46 19.41 2.28 16.17
N ALA A 47 19.14 3.25 17.04
CA ALA A 47 20.02 3.58 18.15
C ALA A 47 20.19 2.41 19.12
N ALA A 48 19.12 1.65 19.39
CA ALA A 48 19.15 0.49 20.27
C ALA A 48 19.92 -0.68 19.64
N THR A 49 19.79 -0.92 18.33
CA THR A 49 20.57 -1.96 17.64
C THR A 49 22.07 -1.62 17.65
N ARG A 50 22.44 -0.35 17.43
CA ARG A 50 23.82 0.11 17.55
C ARG A 50 24.36 -0.01 18.98
N GLN A 51 23.54 0.28 19.99
CA GLN A 51 23.93 0.10 21.39
C GLN A 51 24.17 -1.36 21.72
N ALA A 52 23.29 -2.27 21.29
CA ALA A 52 23.45 -3.70 21.49
C ALA A 52 24.75 -4.24 20.86
N CYS A 53 25.14 -3.75 19.68
CA CYS A 53 26.44 -4.09 19.09
C CYS A 53 27.60 -3.62 19.98
N ARG A 54 27.55 -2.38 20.49
CA ARG A 54 28.59 -1.85 21.39
C ARG A 54 28.71 -2.66 22.66
N ASP A 55 27.58 -2.98 23.30
CA ASP A 55 27.53 -3.75 24.54
C ASP A 55 28.07 -5.18 24.36
N ALA A 56 27.89 -5.74 23.16
CA ALA A 56 28.42 -7.05 22.77
C ALA A 56 29.88 -7.01 22.26
N GLY A 57 30.52 -5.84 22.20
CA GLY A 57 31.86 -5.67 21.63
C GLY A 57 31.94 -5.94 20.12
N LEU A 58 30.82 -5.81 19.40
CA LEU A 58 30.73 -6.01 17.96
C LEU A 58 30.96 -4.70 17.21
N VAL A 59 31.81 -4.74 16.18
CA VAL A 59 32.03 -3.62 15.26
C VAL A 59 31.24 -3.89 13.98
N PRO A 60 30.08 -3.23 13.77
CA PRO A 60 29.34 -3.37 12.53
C PRO A 60 30.10 -2.71 11.37
N TRP A 61 29.96 -3.26 10.17
CA TRP A 61 30.43 -2.62 8.95
C TRP A 61 29.49 -1.48 8.55
N ASP A 62 30.02 -0.27 8.37
CA ASP A 62 29.28 0.88 7.85
C ASP A 62 29.48 0.96 6.32
N ASP A 63 28.46 0.53 5.56
CA ASP A 63 28.47 0.66 4.09
C ASP A 63 28.51 2.13 3.66
N PRO A 64 29.45 2.56 2.78
CA PRO A 64 29.53 3.91 2.26
C PRO A 64 28.22 4.47 1.67
N HIS A 65 27.37 3.63 1.06
CA HIS A 65 26.09 4.05 0.49
C HIS A 65 25.10 4.54 1.55
N ASN A 66 25.28 4.16 2.82
CA ASN A 66 24.43 4.63 3.92
C ASN A 66 24.58 6.13 4.21
N ALA A 67 25.65 6.76 3.70
CA ALA A 67 25.91 8.19 3.86
C ALA A 67 25.73 9.01 2.57
N ASP A 68 25.41 8.36 1.44
CA ASP A 68 25.27 9.06 0.16
C ASP A 68 23.93 9.79 0.05
N ALA A 69 24.00 11.13 0.07
CA ALA A 69 22.85 12.01 -0.02
C ALA A 69 22.13 11.98 -1.38
N ALA A 70 22.67 11.31 -2.41
CA ALA A 70 21.97 11.04 -3.65
C ALA A 70 20.71 10.18 -3.41
N TYR A 71 20.73 9.31 -2.39
CA TYR A 71 19.59 8.48 -2.03
C TYR A 71 18.57 9.23 -1.17
N ALA A 72 17.30 9.22 -1.59
CA ALA A 72 16.22 9.90 -0.88
C ALA A 72 16.06 9.42 0.57
N ARG A 73 16.29 8.14 0.82
CA ARG A 73 16.22 7.54 2.15
C ARG A 73 17.29 8.10 3.09
N VAL A 74 18.51 8.34 2.61
CA VAL A 74 19.58 8.99 3.37
C VAL A 74 19.21 10.44 3.70
N ARG A 75 18.65 11.20 2.75
CA ARG A 75 18.17 12.56 3.03
C ARG A 75 17.07 12.61 4.08
N VAL A 76 16.15 11.65 4.05
CA VAL A 76 15.08 11.57 5.07
C VAL A 76 15.69 11.32 6.45
N ARG A 77 16.63 10.38 6.55
CA ARG A 77 17.32 10.03 7.80
C ARG A 77 18.16 11.16 8.38
N GLU A 78 19.00 11.78 7.55
CA GLU A 78 20.03 12.72 8.02
C GLU A 78 19.53 14.16 8.12
N ARG A 79 18.40 14.48 7.47
CA ARG A 79 17.88 15.86 7.43
C ARG A 79 16.42 15.98 7.85
N VAL A 80 15.53 15.18 7.26
CA VAL A 80 14.08 15.38 7.47
C VAL A 80 13.64 14.93 8.87
N LEU A 81 13.94 13.69 9.27
CA LEU A 81 13.57 13.17 10.58
C LEU A 81 14.17 13.99 11.73
N PRO A 82 15.46 14.38 11.71
CA PRO A 82 16.04 15.25 12.73
C PRO A 82 15.33 16.61 12.85
N VAL A 83 14.98 17.24 11.72
CA VAL A 83 14.22 18.50 11.74
C VAL A 83 12.82 18.28 12.33
N LEU A 84 12.13 17.20 11.96
CA LEU A 84 10.82 16.91 12.54
C LEU A 84 10.89 16.66 14.06
N GLU A 85 11.89 15.92 14.54
CA GLU A 85 12.07 15.69 15.97
C GLU A 85 12.47 16.97 16.73
N ALA A 86 13.28 17.84 16.12
CA ALA A 86 13.67 19.12 16.71
C ALA A 86 12.49 20.10 16.83
N GLU A 87 11.64 20.17 15.80
CA GLU A 87 10.56 21.16 15.72
C GLU A 87 9.24 20.68 16.34
N LEU A 88 8.93 19.38 16.27
CA LEU A 88 7.67 18.81 16.78
C LEU A 88 7.83 18.05 18.09
N GLY A 89 9.08 17.84 18.53
CA GLY A 89 9.42 17.08 19.72
C GLY A 89 9.84 15.63 19.43
N PRO A 90 10.43 14.95 20.42
CA PRO A 90 10.93 13.60 20.26
C PRO A 90 9.81 12.60 20.00
N GLY A 91 10.14 11.47 19.37
CA GLY A 91 9.21 10.36 19.17
C GLY A 91 8.47 10.35 17.84
N VAL A 92 8.86 11.21 16.89
CA VAL A 92 8.24 11.29 15.55
C VAL A 92 8.37 9.95 14.81
N ALA A 93 9.53 9.30 14.86
CA ALA A 93 9.72 8.02 14.19
C ALA A 93 8.78 6.93 14.74
N GLU A 94 8.62 6.87 16.07
CA GLU A 94 7.71 5.97 16.75
C GLU A 94 6.25 6.28 16.41
N ALA A 95 5.89 7.57 16.33
CA ALA A 95 4.55 7.98 15.91
C ALA A 95 4.25 7.55 14.48
N LEU A 96 5.17 7.78 13.53
CA LEU A 96 5.04 7.34 12.15
C LEU A 96 4.94 5.81 12.03
N ALA A 97 5.72 5.07 12.81
CA ALA A 97 5.66 3.62 12.84
C ALA A 97 4.30 3.10 13.36
N ARG A 98 3.75 3.71 14.42
CA ARG A 98 2.41 3.39 14.95
C ARG A 98 1.32 3.70 13.92
N THR A 99 1.38 4.86 13.25
CA THR A 99 0.43 5.18 12.18
C THR A 99 0.50 4.16 11.04
N ALA A 100 1.71 3.74 10.64
CA ALA A 100 1.88 2.72 9.62
C ALA A 100 1.32 1.36 10.05
N GLU A 101 1.42 1.02 11.34
CA GLU A 101 0.84 -0.19 11.92
C GLU A 101 -0.68 -0.19 11.86
N GLN A 102 -1.32 0.88 12.34
CA GLN A 102 -2.78 1.04 12.27
C GLN A 102 -3.28 0.96 10.82
N LEU A 103 -2.60 1.63 9.88
CA LEU A 103 -2.98 1.56 8.47
C LEU A 103 -2.79 0.16 7.85
N ARG A 104 -1.85 -0.66 8.36
CA ARG A 104 -1.73 -2.06 7.93
C ARG A 104 -2.87 -2.91 8.49
N GLU A 105 -3.22 -2.73 9.76
CA GLU A 105 -4.33 -3.43 10.39
C GLU A 105 -5.63 -3.14 9.62
N ASP A 106 -5.88 -1.87 9.30
CA ASP A 106 -7.01 -1.47 8.47
C ASP A 106 -6.96 -2.12 7.08
N GLU A 107 -5.81 -2.05 6.40
CA GLU A 107 -5.65 -2.62 5.05
C GLU A 107 -5.89 -4.13 5.04
N GLN A 108 -5.39 -4.84 6.06
CA GLN A 108 -5.56 -6.28 6.21
C GLN A 108 -7.02 -6.63 6.49
N ALA A 109 -7.67 -5.95 7.43
CA ALA A 109 -9.07 -6.19 7.76
C ALA A 109 -9.98 -5.95 6.54
N PHE A 110 -9.70 -4.91 5.75
CA PHE A 110 -10.44 -4.67 4.50
C PHE A 110 -10.14 -5.70 3.43
N ALA A 111 -8.90 -6.19 3.32
CA ALA A 111 -8.56 -7.22 2.35
C ALA A 111 -9.33 -8.51 2.67
N GLU A 112 -9.29 -8.97 3.91
CA GLU A 112 -10.01 -10.19 4.37
C GLU A 112 -11.52 -10.09 4.11
N GLN A 113 -12.15 -8.97 4.46
CA GLN A 113 -13.58 -8.75 4.19
C GLN A 113 -13.92 -8.72 2.70
N ILE A 114 -13.02 -8.19 1.87
CA ILE A 114 -13.24 -8.10 0.42
C ILE A 114 -13.07 -9.47 -0.23
N ASP A 115 -12.10 -10.26 0.21
CA ASP A 115 -11.87 -11.62 -0.29
C ASP A 115 -13.13 -12.47 -0.09
N GLU A 116 -13.74 -12.42 1.10
CA GLU A 116 -15.02 -13.10 1.39
C GLU A 116 -16.17 -12.55 0.54
N PHE A 117 -16.27 -11.22 0.42
CA PHE A 117 -17.37 -10.58 -0.31
C PHE A 117 -17.31 -10.82 -1.82
N ILE A 118 -16.11 -10.98 -2.39
CA ILE A 118 -15.89 -11.13 -3.82
C ILE A 118 -16.42 -12.46 -4.35
N GLU A 119 -16.34 -13.53 -3.55
CA GLU A 119 -16.89 -14.84 -3.91
C GLU A 119 -18.40 -14.79 -4.18
N GLU A 120 -19.13 -13.87 -3.53
CA GLU A 120 -20.58 -13.73 -3.67
C GLU A 120 -21.01 -12.83 -4.85
N ILE A 121 -20.18 -11.85 -5.21
CA ILE A 121 -20.60 -10.75 -6.10
C ILE A 121 -20.00 -10.83 -7.51
N CYS A 122 -18.97 -11.66 -7.70
CA CYS A 122 -18.31 -11.83 -8.97
C CYS A 122 -18.90 -13.00 -9.75
N GLU A 123 -19.17 -12.76 -11.02
CA GLU A 123 -19.72 -13.74 -11.94
C GLU A 123 -18.79 -13.89 -13.15
N PRO A 124 -18.61 -15.11 -13.70
CA PRO A 124 -17.90 -15.29 -14.96
C PRO A 124 -18.56 -14.50 -16.09
N ALA A 125 -17.74 -13.87 -16.92
CA ALA A 125 -18.14 -13.24 -18.18
C ALA A 125 -17.46 -13.93 -19.36
N GLU A 126 -17.97 -13.72 -20.58
CA GLU A 126 -17.54 -14.44 -21.80
C GLU A 126 -16.01 -14.36 -22.05
N ALA A 127 -15.36 -13.27 -21.64
CA ALA A 127 -13.90 -13.09 -21.73
C ALA A 127 -13.30 -12.43 -20.47
N GLY A 128 -13.85 -12.74 -19.29
CA GLY A 128 -13.32 -12.23 -18.02
C GLY A 128 -14.28 -12.36 -16.85
N ILE A 129 -14.39 -11.30 -16.05
CA ILE A 129 -15.16 -11.28 -14.80
C ILE A 129 -16.15 -10.11 -14.81
N ALA A 130 -17.35 -10.34 -14.27
CA ALA A 130 -18.39 -9.34 -14.13
C ALA A 130 -18.73 -9.13 -12.65
N VAL A 131 -19.05 -7.88 -12.30
CA VAL A 131 -19.55 -7.52 -10.97
C VAL A 131 -20.83 -6.70 -11.12
N SER A 132 -21.84 -7.01 -10.30
CA SER A 132 -23.08 -6.22 -10.27
C SER A 132 -22.80 -4.76 -9.92
N ALA A 133 -23.19 -3.85 -10.81
CA ALA A 133 -22.98 -2.44 -10.58
C ALA A 133 -23.90 -1.90 -9.47
N ALA A 134 -25.10 -2.47 -9.28
CA ALA A 134 -25.97 -2.13 -8.17
C ALA A 134 -25.32 -2.49 -6.83
N VAL A 135 -24.67 -3.65 -6.74
CA VAL A 135 -23.94 -4.09 -5.55
C VAL A 135 -22.73 -3.17 -5.29
N LEU A 136 -21.96 -2.82 -6.33
CA LEU A 136 -20.88 -1.84 -6.19
C LEU A 136 -21.39 -0.46 -5.74
N ALA A 137 -22.55 -0.02 -6.23
CA ALA A 137 -23.16 1.26 -5.87
C ALA A 137 -23.67 1.29 -4.43
N ALA A 138 -24.15 0.16 -3.91
CA ALA A 138 -24.63 0.03 -2.53
C ALA A 138 -23.51 0.20 -1.49
N ASN A 139 -22.26 0.00 -1.90
CA ASN A 139 -21.10 0.16 -1.03
C ASN A 139 -20.61 1.61 -0.95
N PRO A 140 -20.09 2.09 0.20
CA PRO A 140 -19.36 3.34 0.29
C PRO A 140 -18.18 3.41 -0.69
N ALA A 141 -17.78 4.63 -1.07
CA ALA A 141 -16.73 4.84 -2.07
C ALA A 141 -15.41 4.13 -1.73
N ALA A 142 -15.02 4.06 -0.45
CA ALA A 142 -13.81 3.37 -0.01
C ALA A 142 -13.86 1.86 -0.34
N LEU A 143 -14.96 1.18 0.00
CA LEU A 143 -15.14 -0.25 -0.29
C LEU A 143 -15.29 -0.51 -1.78
N ARG A 144 -16.14 0.25 -2.49
CA ARG A 144 -16.30 0.12 -3.95
C ARG A 144 -14.96 0.21 -4.69
N GLN A 145 -14.14 1.19 -4.35
CA GLN A 145 -12.83 1.38 -4.98
C GLN A 145 -11.85 0.25 -4.64
N ARG A 146 -11.91 -0.31 -3.42
CA ARG A 146 -11.07 -1.46 -3.03
C ARG A 146 -11.50 -2.72 -3.77
N ILE A 147 -12.80 -3.00 -3.88
CA ILE A 147 -13.36 -4.14 -4.64
C ILE A 147 -12.90 -4.06 -6.10
N ILE A 148 -13.06 -2.90 -6.75
CA ILE A 148 -12.61 -2.70 -8.14
C ILE A 148 -11.11 -3.01 -8.29
N ARG A 149 -10.27 -2.55 -7.36
CA ARG A 149 -8.83 -2.84 -7.40
C ARG A 149 -8.52 -4.31 -7.15
N HIS A 150 -9.21 -4.94 -6.22
CA HIS A 150 -9.03 -6.35 -5.91
C HIS A 150 -9.35 -7.20 -7.14
N VAL A 151 -10.55 -7.06 -7.72
CA VAL A 151 -10.99 -7.82 -8.90
C VAL A 151 -9.99 -7.71 -10.05
N VAL A 152 -9.47 -6.51 -10.31
CA VAL A 152 -8.50 -6.33 -11.39
C VAL A 152 -7.13 -6.94 -11.05
N ALA A 153 -6.71 -6.84 -9.79
CA ALA A 153 -5.44 -7.41 -9.35
C ALA A 153 -5.47 -8.96 -9.33
N SER A 154 -6.57 -9.56 -8.88
CA SER A 154 -6.74 -11.01 -8.79
C SER A 154 -6.83 -11.66 -10.17
N GLU A 155 -7.65 -11.09 -11.07
CA GLU A 155 -7.91 -11.69 -12.38
C GLU A 155 -6.84 -11.38 -13.43
N PHE A 156 -6.26 -10.18 -13.40
CA PHE A 156 -5.35 -9.73 -14.46
C PHE A 156 -3.92 -9.47 -13.99
N GLY A 157 -3.62 -9.63 -12.69
CA GLY A 157 -2.27 -9.47 -12.15
C GLY A 157 -1.72 -8.04 -12.21
N VAL A 158 -2.61 -7.04 -12.35
CA VAL A 158 -2.25 -5.63 -12.54
C VAL A 158 -2.86 -4.75 -11.45
N ALA A 159 -2.08 -3.76 -11.00
CA ALA A 159 -2.55 -2.78 -10.01
C ALA A 159 -3.08 -1.52 -10.71
N LEU A 160 -4.27 -1.07 -10.32
CA LEU A 160 -4.82 0.19 -10.79
C LEU A 160 -4.32 1.39 -9.99
N THR A 161 -4.00 2.47 -10.69
CA THR A 161 -3.82 3.79 -10.07
C THR A 161 -5.15 4.32 -9.53
N ARG A 162 -5.09 5.27 -8.58
CA ARG A 162 -6.30 5.93 -8.06
C ARG A 162 -7.16 6.54 -9.17
N ARG A 163 -6.53 7.16 -10.18
CA ARG A 163 -7.25 7.72 -11.33
C ARG A 163 -8.02 6.64 -12.08
N GLN A 164 -7.35 5.55 -12.46
CA GLN A 164 -7.99 4.43 -13.15
C GLN A 164 -9.13 3.81 -12.34
N THR A 165 -8.94 3.61 -11.03
CA THR A 165 -10.00 3.10 -10.15
C THR A 165 -11.23 4.03 -10.14
N LEU A 166 -11.01 5.34 -10.11
CA LEU A 166 -12.12 6.30 -10.13
C LEU A 166 -12.86 6.32 -11.47
N GLU A 167 -12.16 6.21 -12.60
CA GLU A 167 -12.80 6.11 -13.91
C GLU A 167 -13.71 4.88 -14.00
N VAL A 168 -13.25 3.71 -13.51
CA VAL A 168 -14.11 2.51 -13.42
C VAL A 168 -15.29 2.75 -12.47
N ALA A 169 -15.06 3.39 -11.32
CA ALA A 169 -16.14 3.70 -10.39
C ALA A 169 -17.20 4.64 -11.00
N ARG A 170 -16.86 5.49 -11.98
CA ARG A 170 -17.84 6.33 -12.68
C ARG A 170 -18.80 5.51 -13.54
N LEU A 171 -18.36 4.39 -14.13
CA LEU A 171 -19.27 3.45 -14.82
C LEU A 171 -20.34 2.87 -13.87
N VAL A 172 -20.09 2.92 -12.56
CA VAL A 172 -21.04 2.49 -11.53
C VAL A 172 -21.96 3.64 -11.12
N THR A 173 -21.40 4.79 -10.73
CA THR A 173 -22.14 5.84 -10.01
C THR A 173 -22.60 7.02 -10.85
N ASP A 174 -22.06 7.18 -12.06
CA ASP A 174 -22.31 8.33 -12.93
C ASP A 174 -22.54 7.85 -14.37
N TRP A 175 -23.26 6.73 -14.54
CA TRP A 175 -23.47 6.12 -15.85
C TRP A 175 -24.42 6.95 -16.72
N HIS A 176 -23.96 7.31 -17.92
CA HIS A 176 -24.74 8.06 -18.91
C HIS A 176 -24.44 7.60 -20.36
N GLY A 177 -24.03 6.33 -20.53
CA GLY A 177 -23.68 5.76 -21.83
C GLY A 177 -22.20 5.89 -22.21
N GLN A 178 -21.29 5.98 -21.24
CA GLN A 178 -19.86 6.03 -21.52
C GLN A 178 -19.37 4.77 -22.25
N GLY A 179 -18.35 4.93 -23.09
CA GLY A 179 -17.67 3.80 -23.71
C GLY A 179 -16.82 2.98 -22.71
N PRO A 180 -16.22 1.87 -23.19
CA PRO A 180 -15.27 1.09 -22.40
C PRO A 180 -14.02 1.91 -22.01
N ILE A 181 -13.42 1.55 -20.88
CA ILE A 181 -12.20 2.14 -20.32
C ILE A 181 -11.06 1.15 -20.49
N ASP A 182 -10.02 1.54 -21.22
CA ASP A 182 -8.79 0.74 -21.32
C ASP A 182 -7.94 0.90 -20.05
N LEU A 183 -7.55 -0.23 -19.47
CA LEU A 183 -6.73 -0.34 -18.27
C LEU A 183 -5.44 -1.12 -18.59
N PRO A 184 -4.43 -1.10 -17.72
CA PRO A 184 -3.30 -2.02 -17.84
C PRO A 184 -3.82 -3.46 -17.78
N GLY A 185 -3.51 -4.30 -18.76
CA GLY A 185 -3.86 -5.73 -18.77
C GLY A 185 -5.33 -6.08 -19.07
N CYS A 186 -6.26 -5.15 -18.92
CA CYS A 186 -7.69 -5.42 -19.14
C CYS A 186 -8.46 -4.19 -19.65
N ARG A 187 -9.74 -4.39 -19.95
CA ARG A 187 -10.71 -3.34 -20.28
C ARG A 187 -11.92 -3.45 -19.37
N ALA A 188 -12.38 -2.33 -18.83
CA ALA A 188 -13.61 -2.25 -18.05
C ALA A 188 -14.74 -1.63 -18.87
N SER A 189 -15.95 -2.20 -18.83
CA SER A 189 -17.11 -1.63 -19.50
C SER A 189 -18.39 -1.88 -18.72
N ARG A 190 -19.42 -1.06 -18.97
CA ARG A 190 -20.75 -1.27 -18.40
C ARG A 190 -21.62 -2.01 -19.42
N VAL A 191 -22.08 -3.21 -19.08
CA VAL A 191 -23.01 -4.01 -19.88
C VAL A 191 -24.28 -4.24 -19.07
N GLY A 192 -25.34 -3.48 -19.39
CA GLY A 192 -26.58 -3.49 -18.63
C GLY A 192 -26.38 -3.17 -17.15
N GLY A 193 -26.70 -4.13 -16.27
CA GLY A 193 -26.56 -4.01 -14.82
C GLY A 193 -25.15 -4.29 -14.27
N ARG A 194 -24.18 -4.65 -15.11
CA ARG A 194 -22.88 -5.20 -14.69
C ARG A 194 -21.70 -4.37 -15.17
N ILE A 195 -20.64 -4.36 -14.37
CA ILE A 195 -19.30 -3.92 -14.80
C ILE A 195 -18.54 -5.17 -15.21
N GLU A 196 -18.17 -5.24 -16.48
CA GLU A 196 -17.38 -6.35 -17.04
C GLU A 196 -15.93 -5.91 -17.21
N PHE A 197 -15.02 -6.74 -16.69
CA PHE A 197 -13.58 -6.63 -16.92
C PHE A 197 -13.17 -7.76 -17.84
N THR A 198 -12.54 -7.42 -18.97
CA THR A 198 -12.13 -8.39 -20.00
C THR A 198 -10.64 -8.30 -20.27
N ALA A 199 -10.01 -9.44 -20.52
CA ALA A 199 -8.60 -9.48 -20.91
C ALA A 199 -8.41 -8.76 -22.25
N ARG A 200 -7.23 -8.16 -22.43
CA ARG A 200 -6.88 -7.47 -23.68
C ARG A 200 -6.31 -8.43 -24.72
#